data_AF-A0A0V1AJB3-F1
#
_entry.id   AF-A0A0V1AJB3-F1
#
_cell.length_a   1.000
_cell.length_b   1.000
_cell.length_c   1.000
_cell.angle_alpha   90.00
_cell.angle_beta   90.00
_cell.angle_gamma   90.00
#
_symmetry.space_group_name_H-M   'P 1'
#
loop_
_entity.id
_entity.type
_entity.pdbx_description
1 polymer ?
#
loop_
_entity_poly.entity_id
_entity_poly.type
_entity_poly.pdbx_seq_one_letter_code
_entity_poly.pdbx_strand_id
1 'polypeptide(L)'
;LFICLTIKESEIDAIAMSLRIATPLIYHNDIPDDPVRPNLKKLVNGESRLTPPLTVTRQISTAAAPGLKVTIYSKGEKSKY
;
A
#
# COMPACT_ATOMS: atom_id res chain seq x y z
N LEU A 1 19.17 -0.70 6.97
CA LEU A 1 18.89 -1.32 5.65
C LEU A 1 17.94 -0.41 4.89
N PHE A 2 18.20 -0.13 3.61
CA PHE A 2 17.31 0.64 2.74
C PHE A 2 16.95 -0.17 1.51
N ILE A 3 15.68 -0.11 1.08
CA ILE A 3 15.17 -0.77 -0.12
C ILE A 3 14.42 0.28 -0.93
N CYS A 4 14.76 0.42 -2.21
CA CYS A 4 14.08 1.30 -3.16
C CYS A 4 13.60 0.45 -4.35
N LEU A 5 12.34 0.62 -4.75
CA LEU A 5 11.74 -0.12 -5.86
C LEU A 5 11.17 0.84 -6.89
N THR A 6 11.47 0.60 -8.16
CA THR A 6 10.75 1.25 -9.26
C THR A 6 9.48 0.45 -9.55
N ILE A 7 8.32 1.03 -9.28
CA ILE A 7 7.00 0.38 -9.40
C ILE A 7 6.22 0.94 -10.58
N LYS A 8 5.31 0.14 -11.15
CA LYS A 8 4.37 0.62 -12.16
C LYS A 8 3.27 1.43 -11.50
N GLU A 9 2.76 2.43 -12.19
CA GLU A 9 1.63 3.21 -11.70
C GLU A 9 0.39 2.37 -11.37
N SER A 10 0.16 1.30 -12.15
CA SER A 10 -0.93 0.35 -11.92
C SER A 10 -0.84 -0.41 -10.59
N GLU A 11 0.34 -0.45 -9.95
CA GLU A 11 0.54 -1.13 -8.68
C GLU A 11 0.35 -0.20 -7.47
N ILE A 12 0.24 1.12 -7.69
CA ILE A 12 0.19 2.11 -6.60
C ILE A 12 -1.02 1.87 -5.69
N ASP A 13 -2.20 1.67 -6.25
CA ASP A 13 -3.42 1.48 -5.44
C ASP A 13 -3.37 0.17 -4.62
N ALA A 14 -2.79 -0.88 -5.21
CA ALA A 14 -2.55 -2.15 -4.52
C ALA A 14 -1.57 -2.00 -3.35
N ILE A 15 -0.48 -1.25 -3.53
CA ILE A 15 0.47 -0.94 -2.46
C ILE A 15 -0.21 -0.09 -1.40
N ALA A 16 -1.00 0.91 -1.79
CA ALA A 16 -1.72 1.76 -0.86
C ALA A 16 -2.69 0.94 0.01
N MET A 17 -3.41 -0.02 -0.57
CA MET A 17 -4.24 -0.95 0.19
C MET A 17 -3.43 -1.72 1.25
N SER A 18 -2.24 -2.22 0.90
CA SER A 18 -1.36 -2.89 1.86
C SER A 18 -0.87 -1.94 2.96
N LEU A 19 -0.50 -0.71 2.61
CA LEU A 19 -0.09 0.30 3.59
C LEU A 19 -1.23 0.69 4.53
N ARG A 20 -2.47 0.82 4.04
CA ARG A 20 -3.64 1.11 4.90
C ARG A 20 -3.76 0.12 6.04
N ILE A 21 -3.51 -1.16 5.79
CA ILE A 21 -3.54 -2.21 6.82
C ILE A 21 -2.48 -1.98 7.91
N ALA A 22 -1.29 -1.49 7.55
CA ALA A 22 -0.22 -1.17 8.48
C ALA A 22 -0.45 0.15 9.24
N THR A 23 -1.51 0.90 8.91
CA THR A 23 -1.89 2.17 9.56
C THR A 23 -0.69 3.10 9.79
N PRO A 24 0.10 3.45 8.75
CA PRO A 24 1.26 4.31 8.91
C PRO A 24 0.83 5.73 9.30
N LEU A 25 1.72 6.43 10.01
CA LEU A 25 1.56 7.85 10.28
C LEU A 25 2.03 8.66 9.07
N ILE A 26 1.13 9.44 8.46
CA ILE A 26 1.41 10.27 7.29
C ILE A 26 1.61 11.71 7.74
N TYR A 27 2.84 12.22 7.59
CA TYR A 27 3.20 13.59 8.00
C TYR A 27 2.94 14.62 6.91
N HIS A 28 3.17 14.26 5.65
CA HIS A 28 2.99 15.14 4.50
C HIS A 28 2.65 14.29 3.27
N ASN A 29 1.72 14.76 2.46
CA ASN A 29 1.43 14.21 1.15
C ASN A 29 1.01 15.34 0.21
N ASP A 30 1.45 15.25 -1.04
CA ASP A 30 1.05 16.13 -2.14
C ASP A 30 0.50 15.24 -3.27
N ILE A 31 -0.59 14.52 -2.93
CA ILE A 31 -1.22 13.56 -3.83
C ILE A 31 -2.54 14.17 -4.30
N PRO A 32 -2.72 14.39 -5.62
CA PRO A 32 -3.98 14.88 -6.13
C PRO A 32 -5.09 13.83 -5.96
N ASP A 33 -6.33 14.31 -5.90
CA ASP A 33 -7.50 13.43 -5.90
C ASP A 33 -7.58 12.62 -7.20
N ASP A 34 -7.49 11.29 -7.09
CA ASP A 34 -7.56 10.35 -8.22
C ASP A 34 -8.68 9.31 -7.97
N PRO A 35 -9.81 9.38 -8.70
CA PRO A 35 -10.91 8.42 -8.55
C PRO A 35 -10.52 6.99 -8.98
N VAL A 36 -9.46 6.82 -9.77
CA VAL A 36 -8.96 5.52 -10.23
C VAL A 36 -8.15 4.81 -9.12
N ARG A 37 -7.77 5.53 -8.06
CA ARG A 37 -6.93 5.03 -6.95
C ARG A 37 -7.57 5.27 -5.58
N PRO A 38 -8.71 4.63 -5.28
CA PRO A 38 -9.47 4.88 -4.06
C PRO A 38 -8.72 4.47 -2.79
N ASN A 39 -7.83 3.47 -2.82
CA ASN A 39 -7.05 3.10 -1.66
C ASN A 39 -5.94 4.12 -1.38
N LEU A 40 -5.36 4.72 -2.41
CA LEU A 40 -4.39 5.80 -2.22
C LEU A 40 -5.04 7.00 -1.52
N LYS A 41 -6.23 7.41 -1.99
CA LYS A 41 -7.01 8.49 -1.35
C LYS A 41 -7.31 8.21 0.12
N LYS A 42 -7.82 7.00 0.42
CA LYS A 42 -8.12 6.60 1.80
C LYS A 42 -6.87 6.54 2.68
N LEU A 43 -5.74 6.11 2.11
CA LEU A 43 -4.45 6.09 2.81
C LEU A 43 -4.07 7.51 3.23
N VAL A 44 -4.00 8.46 2.30
CA VAL A 44 -3.56 9.85 2.57
C VAL A 44 -4.49 10.60 3.52
N ASN A 45 -5.79 10.28 3.50
CA ASN A 45 -6.76 10.82 4.44
C ASN A 45 -6.68 10.21 5.85
N GLY A 46 -5.79 9.23 6.07
CA GLY A 46 -5.67 8.55 7.36
C GLY A 46 -6.87 7.67 7.71
N GLU A 47 -7.65 7.22 6.72
CA GLU A 47 -8.81 6.36 6.96
C GLU A 47 -8.37 4.96 7.40
N SER A 48 -8.36 4.76 8.73
CA SER A 48 -7.88 3.55 9.40
C SER A 48 -8.99 2.60 9.83
N ARG A 49 -10.26 2.85 9.44
CA ARG A 49 -11.38 1.94 9.73
C ARG A 49 -11.25 0.68 8.88
N LEU A 50 -10.43 -0.24 9.37
CA LEU A 50 -10.18 -1.53 8.76
C LEU A 50 -11.14 -2.56 9.38
N THR A 51 -11.95 -3.17 8.53
CA THR A 51 -12.65 -4.41 8.89
C THR A 51 -11.70 -5.58 8.68
N PRO A 52 -11.81 -6.66 9.47
CA PRO A 52 -11.08 -7.89 9.19
C PRO A 52 -11.23 -8.32 7.72
N PRO A 53 -10.17 -8.85 7.08
CA PRO A 53 -8.90 -9.28 7.68
C PRO A 53 -7.95 -8.11 8.02
N LEU A 54 -7.20 -8.25 9.12
CA LEU A 54 -6.19 -7.28 9.56
C LEU A 54 -4.77 -7.64 9.08
N THR A 55 -4.69 -8.54 8.11
CA THR A 55 -3.46 -8.90 7.41
C THR A 55 -3.74 -8.94 5.92
N VAL A 56 -2.72 -8.63 5.12
CA VAL A 56 -2.80 -8.78 3.67
C VAL A 56 -1.45 -9.22 3.11
N THR A 57 -1.50 -10.11 2.14
CA THR A 57 -0.36 -10.47 1.29
C THR A 57 -0.65 -9.97 -0.11
N ARG A 58 0.20 -9.10 -0.64
CA ARG A 58 0.04 -8.54 -1.98
C ARG A 58 1.30 -8.78 -2.80
N GLN A 59 1.12 -9.34 -4.00
CA GLN A 59 2.20 -9.47 -4.97
C GLN A 59 2.11 -8.34 -5.99
N ILE A 60 3.25 -7.72 -6.28
CA ILE A 60 3.41 -6.68 -7.30
C ILE A 60 4.57 -7.04 -8.23
N SER A 61 4.66 -6.36 -9.38
CA SER A 61 5.85 -6.41 -10.23
C SER A 61 6.53 -5.05 -10.33
N THR A 62 7.87 -5.03 -10.29
CA THR A 62 8.63 -3.81 -10.56
C THR A 62 8.47 -3.36 -12.02
N ALA A 63 8.80 -2.10 -12.31
CA ALA A 63 8.53 -1.48 -13.61
C ALA A 63 9.43 -1.97 -14.75
N ALA A 64 10.69 -2.31 -14.46
CA ALA A 64 11.64 -2.80 -15.45
C ALA A 64 11.13 -4.12 -16.08
N ALA A 65 11.46 -4.40 -17.34
CA ALA A 65 11.21 -5.70 -17.96
C ALA A 65 12.42 -6.62 -17.73
N PRO A 66 12.25 -7.90 -17.33
CA PRO A 66 11.00 -8.67 -17.21
C PRO A 66 10.20 -8.48 -15.90
N GLY A 67 10.65 -7.60 -14.98
CA GLY A 67 9.94 -7.24 -13.74
C GLY A 67 10.22 -8.23 -12.61
N LEU A 68 10.66 -7.71 -11.47
CA LEU A 68 10.85 -8.52 -10.26
C LEU A 68 9.50 -8.66 -9.55
N LYS A 69 9.12 -9.89 -9.22
CA LYS A 69 7.98 -10.16 -8.35
C LYS A 69 8.35 -9.84 -6.91
N VAL A 70 7.60 -8.95 -6.28
CA VAL A 70 7.78 -8.56 -4.87
C VAL A 70 6.50 -8.91 -4.11
N THR A 71 6.65 -9.58 -2.97
CA THR A 71 5.54 -9.87 -2.07
C THR A 71 5.59 -8.95 -0.86
N ILE A 72 4.51 -8.19 -0.66
CA ILE A 72 4.31 -7.27 0.46
C ILE A 72 3.41 -7.96 1.47
N TYR A 73 3.91 -8.12 2.70
CA TYR A 73 3.14 -8.59 3.83
C TYR A 73 2.84 -7.41 4.73
N SER A 74 1.57 -7.21 5.07
CA SER A 74 1.14 -6.13 5.95
C SER A 74 0.22 -6.67 7.03
N LYS A 75 0.34 -6.08 8.23
CA LYS A 75 -0.32 -6.48 9.46
C LYS A 75 -0.76 -5.21 10.18
N GLY A 76 -2.03 -5.16 10.58
CA GLY A 76 -2.56 -4.13 11.46
C GLY A 76 -2.26 -4.40 12.93
N GLU A 77 -2.25 -3.35 13.74
CA GLU A 77 -1.92 -3.38 15.17
C GLU A 77 -2.67 -4.48 15.95
N LYS A 78 -3.96 -4.67 15.64
CA LYS A 78 -4.82 -5.64 16.33
C LYS A 78 -4.76 -7.07 15.77
N SER A 79 -3.92 -7.32 14.77
CA SER A 79 -3.78 -8.67 14.22
C SER A 79 -3.04 -9.59 15.20
N LYS A 80 -3.63 -10.76 15.47
CA LYS A 80 -3.02 -11.82 16.30
C LYS A 80 -2.00 -12.68 15.54
N TYR A 81 -1.95 -12.56 14.21
CA TYR A 81 -0.95 -13.15 13.31
C TYR A 81 0.06 -12.09 12.98
#